data_AF-N9D1N6-F1
#
_entry.id   AF-N9D1N6-F1
#
_cell.length_a   1.000
_cell.length_b   1.000
_cell.length_c   1.000
_cell.angle_alpha   90.00
_cell.angle_beta   90.00
_cell.angle_gamma   90.00
#
_symmetry.space_group_name_H-M   'P 1'
#
loop_
_entity.id
_entity.type
_entity.pdbx_description
1 polymer ?
#
loop_
_entity_poly.entity_id
_entity_poly.type
_entity_poly.pdbx_seq_one_letter_code
_entity_poly.pdbx_strand_id
1 'polypeptide(L)'
;MHHVQHGCIDMYNHLTYLAKIIRTYFVPDKTYLSKRFVQKLGYLPNLYHPQSFNEKVTSRMIFERNSLYTALADKLTVRQLIEDKICISHVVPLLGVHHCFNEINFDQLPEKFVLKCNHDSGSALVCKDKNQFDFKKAERNQMEPITDEPV
;
A
#
# COMPACT_ATOMS: atom_id res chain seq x y z
N MET A 1 30.39 -12.40 10.11
CA MET A 1 30.56 -11.69 8.82
C MET A 1 29.24 -11.15 8.22
N HIS A 2 28.08 -11.30 8.86
CA HIS A 2 26.80 -10.72 8.36
C HIS A 2 26.54 -9.26 8.82
N HIS A 3 27.16 -8.79 9.91
CA HIS A 3 26.90 -7.45 10.45
C HIS A 3 27.43 -6.28 9.61
N VAL A 4 28.41 -6.51 8.73
CA VAL A 4 29.01 -5.43 7.91
C VAL A 4 28.19 -5.15 6.64
N GLN A 5 27.47 -6.15 6.11
CA GLN A 5 26.65 -5.98 4.90
C GLN A 5 25.37 -5.18 5.17
N HIS A 6 24.75 -5.32 6.36
CA HIS A 6 23.56 -4.55 6.73
C HIS A 6 23.84 -3.04 6.76
N GLY A 7 24.94 -2.59 7.38
CA GLY A 7 25.25 -1.15 7.47
C GLY A 7 25.53 -0.45 6.13
N CYS A 8 26.11 -1.16 5.15
CA CYS A 8 26.31 -0.61 3.81
C CYS A 8 25.01 -0.52 3.00
N ILE A 9 24.12 -1.50 3.14
CA ILE A 9 22.78 -1.48 2.52
C ILE A 9 21.95 -0.33 3.12
N ASP A 10 22.02 -0.14 4.44
CA ASP A 10 21.33 0.94 5.14
C ASP A 10 21.86 2.33 4.71
N MET A 11 23.18 2.49 4.57
CA MET A 11 23.78 3.72 4.07
C MET A 11 23.39 4.02 2.61
N TYR A 12 23.39 3.01 1.74
CA TYR A 12 22.95 3.15 0.35
C TYR A 12 21.48 3.53 0.26
N ASN A 13 20.60 2.85 1.00
CA ASN A 13 19.18 3.15 1.07
C ASN A 13 18.93 4.57 1.59
N HIS A 14 19.66 4.99 2.61
CA HIS A 14 19.58 6.35 3.13
C HIS A 14 20.02 7.39 2.08
N LEU A 15 21.13 7.16 1.38
CA LEU A 15 21.59 8.05 0.31
C LEU A 15 20.60 8.13 -0.85
N THR A 16 20.02 7.01 -1.26
CA THR A 16 18.97 7.00 -2.31
C THR A 16 17.70 7.71 -1.85
N TYR A 17 17.30 7.55 -0.58
CA TYR A 17 16.19 8.27 0.03
C TYR A 17 16.44 9.79 0.06
N LEU A 18 17.63 10.22 0.49
CA LEU A 18 18.02 11.62 0.45
C LEU A 18 18.03 12.18 -0.98
N ALA A 19 18.54 11.42 -1.95
CA ALA A 19 18.49 11.83 -3.36
C ALA A 19 17.05 11.97 -3.86
N LYS A 20 16.13 11.08 -3.45
CA LYS A 20 14.69 11.18 -3.75
C LYS A 20 14.08 12.46 -3.15
N ILE A 21 14.41 12.80 -1.90
CA ILE A 21 13.96 14.04 -1.24
C ILE A 21 14.54 15.27 -1.94
N ILE A 22 15.84 15.29 -2.23
CA ILE A 22 16.48 16.42 -2.91
C ILE A 22 15.79 16.66 -4.25
N ARG A 23 15.51 15.60 -5.01
CA ARG A 23 14.77 15.68 -6.27
C ARG A 23 13.39 16.32 -6.13
N THR A 24 12.66 16.12 -5.03
CA THR A 24 11.32 16.73 -4.86
C THR A 24 11.36 18.25 -4.72
N TYR A 25 12.50 18.83 -4.30
CA TYR A 25 12.68 20.28 -4.27
C TYR A 25 12.91 20.89 -5.66
N PHE A 26 13.51 20.15 -6.59
CA PHE A 26 13.86 20.65 -7.92
C PHE A 26 12.86 20.27 -9.02
N VAL A 27 12.07 19.21 -8.82
CA VAL A 27 11.14 18.70 -9.83
C VAL A 27 9.71 18.84 -9.33
N PRO A 28 8.89 19.72 -9.92
CA PRO A 28 7.47 19.85 -9.57
C PRO A 28 6.70 18.55 -9.77
N ASP A 29 5.74 18.27 -8.87
CA ASP A 29 4.89 17.07 -8.91
C ASP A 29 4.25 16.85 -10.28
N LYS A 30 3.73 17.93 -10.90
CA LYS A 30 3.13 17.89 -12.23
C LYS A 30 4.09 17.34 -13.28
N THR A 31 5.33 17.81 -13.30
CA THR A 31 6.34 17.37 -14.27
C THR A 31 6.77 15.93 -14.01
N TYR A 32 7.00 15.58 -12.74
CA TYR A 32 7.37 14.22 -12.34
C TYR A 32 6.28 13.20 -12.73
N LEU A 33 5.04 13.46 -12.34
CA LEU A 33 3.92 12.56 -12.59
C LEU A 33 3.57 12.48 -14.08
N SER A 34 3.60 13.60 -14.82
CA SER A 34 3.36 13.57 -16.28
C SER A 34 4.42 12.74 -17.00
N LYS A 35 5.71 12.88 -16.64
CA LYS A 35 6.79 12.08 -17.23
C LYS A 35 6.60 10.59 -16.95
N ARG A 36 6.30 10.24 -15.68
CA ARG A 36 6.06 8.85 -15.27
C ARG A 36 4.84 8.26 -15.98
N PHE A 37 3.79 9.06 -16.16
CA PHE A 37 2.59 8.69 -16.90
C PHE A 37 2.93 8.30 -18.34
N VAL A 38 3.64 9.17 -19.07
CA VAL A 38 4.06 8.90 -20.46
C VAL A 38 4.92 7.65 -20.55
N GLN A 39 5.85 7.46 -19.62
CA GLN A 39 6.73 6.27 -19.61
C GLN A 39 5.96 4.96 -19.42
N LYS A 40 4.91 4.94 -18.59
CA LYS A 40 4.14 3.71 -18.31
C LYS A 40 2.98 3.50 -19.28
N LEU A 41 2.39 4.56 -19.84
CA LEU A 41 1.17 4.50 -20.65
C LEU A 41 1.36 4.89 -22.13
N GLY A 42 2.47 5.52 -22.48
CA GLY A 42 2.84 5.80 -23.87
C GLY A 42 2.21 7.05 -24.51
N TYR A 43 1.45 7.85 -23.76
CA TYR A 43 0.85 9.09 -24.28
C TYR A 43 0.90 10.25 -23.28
N LEU A 44 0.78 11.48 -23.79
CA LEU A 44 0.76 12.71 -23.00
C LEU A 44 -0.63 12.88 -22.32
N PRO A 45 -0.70 12.97 -20.98
CA PRO A 45 -1.98 13.11 -20.29
C PRO A 45 -2.55 14.53 -20.43
N ASN A 46 -3.86 14.65 -20.65
CA ASN A 46 -4.57 15.91 -20.47
C ASN A 46 -4.99 16.07 -19.01
N LEU A 47 -4.18 16.77 -18.22
CA LEU A 47 -4.44 16.96 -16.78
C LEU A 47 -5.52 18.00 -16.47
N TYR A 48 -5.87 18.88 -17.41
CA TYR A 48 -6.89 19.91 -17.19
C TYR A 48 -8.29 19.43 -17.56
N HIS A 49 -8.38 18.56 -18.58
CA HIS A 49 -9.62 17.93 -19.01
C HIS A 49 -9.43 16.40 -19.14
N PRO A 50 -9.21 15.71 -18.01
CA PRO A 50 -8.85 14.29 -18.01
C PRO A 50 -10.02 13.41 -18.47
N GLN A 51 -9.77 12.53 -19.45
CA GLN A 51 -10.79 11.66 -20.03
C GLN A 51 -10.67 10.24 -19.49
N SER A 52 -9.46 9.68 -19.53
CA SER A 52 -9.21 8.31 -19.09
C SER A 52 -9.18 8.19 -17.57
N PHE A 53 -9.35 6.96 -17.06
CA PHE A 53 -9.22 6.68 -15.63
C PHE A 53 -7.86 7.14 -15.09
N ASN A 54 -6.76 6.80 -15.78
CA ASN A 54 -5.41 7.13 -15.34
C ASN A 54 -5.17 8.66 -15.33
N GLU A 55 -5.70 9.38 -16.33
CA GLU A 55 -5.61 10.83 -16.38
C GLU A 55 -6.36 11.46 -15.21
N LYS A 56 -7.56 10.96 -14.90
CA LYS A 56 -8.37 11.44 -13.77
C LYS A 56 -7.66 11.21 -12.44
N VAL A 57 -7.10 10.03 -12.22
CA VAL A 57 -6.32 9.71 -11.01
C VAL A 57 -5.10 10.63 -10.91
N THR A 58 -4.35 10.81 -12.00
CA THR A 58 -3.14 11.65 -12.00
C THR A 58 -3.46 13.13 -11.81
N SER A 59 -4.53 13.62 -12.42
CA SER A 59 -5.05 14.97 -12.20
C SER A 59 -5.40 15.19 -10.73
N ARG A 60 -6.11 14.25 -10.10
CA ARG A 60 -6.44 14.32 -8.67
C ARG A 60 -5.19 14.34 -7.80
N MET A 61 -4.18 13.50 -8.07
CA MET A 61 -2.92 13.50 -7.34
C MET A 61 -2.19 14.85 -7.37
N ILE A 62 -2.32 15.61 -8.46
CA ILE A 62 -1.61 16.88 -8.64
C ILE A 62 -2.39 18.06 -8.07
N PHE A 63 -3.71 18.13 -8.34
CA PHE A 63 -4.50 19.33 -8.08
C PHE A 63 -5.39 19.23 -6.85
N GLU A 64 -5.68 18.02 -6.37
CA GLU A 64 -6.60 17.82 -5.25
C GLU A 64 -5.87 17.29 -4.03
N ARG A 65 -5.88 18.07 -2.94
CA ARG A 65 -5.38 17.62 -1.63
C ARG A 65 -6.54 17.48 -0.66
N ASN A 66 -7.37 16.46 -0.90
CA ASN A 66 -8.52 16.15 -0.06
C ASN A 66 -8.18 14.99 0.89
N SER A 67 -8.31 15.21 2.20
CA SER A 67 -8.08 14.18 3.22
C SER A 67 -9.02 12.98 3.10
N LEU A 68 -10.17 13.14 2.44
CA LEU A 68 -11.08 12.06 2.13
C LEU A 68 -10.39 10.94 1.36
N TYR A 69 -9.44 11.25 0.46
CA TYR A 69 -8.74 10.23 -0.30
C TYR A 69 -7.86 9.33 0.57
N THR A 70 -7.26 9.89 1.61
CA THR A 70 -6.52 9.11 2.62
C THR A 70 -7.45 8.15 3.34
N ALA A 71 -8.62 8.64 3.78
CA ALA A 71 -9.62 7.81 4.47
C ALA A 71 -10.20 6.71 3.58
N LEU A 72 -10.38 6.98 2.27
CA LEU A 72 -10.85 5.99 1.30
C LEU A 72 -9.79 4.94 0.93
N ALA A 73 -8.50 5.28 1.04
CA ALA A 73 -7.39 4.35 0.79
C ALA A 73 -7.12 3.43 1.98
N ASP A 74 -7.43 3.87 3.20
CA ASP A 74 -7.25 3.11 4.42
C ASP A 74 -8.30 2.00 4.57
N LYS A 75 -7.87 0.74 4.72
CA LYS A 75 -8.77 -0.43 4.68
C LYS A 75 -9.69 -0.52 5.89
N LEU A 76 -9.35 0.12 7.01
CA LEU A 76 -10.18 0.16 8.21
C LEU A 76 -11.15 1.34 8.17
N THR A 77 -10.62 2.53 7.89
CA THR A 77 -11.38 3.78 7.86
C THR A 77 -12.46 3.76 6.78
N VAL A 78 -12.16 3.20 5.60
CA VAL A 78 -13.16 3.10 4.53
C VAL A 78 -14.36 2.24 4.93
N ARG A 79 -14.17 1.26 5.82
CA ARG A 79 -15.25 0.37 6.25
C ARG A 79 -16.19 1.09 7.20
N GLN A 80 -15.65 1.85 8.16
CA GLN A 80 -16.45 2.75 8.99
C GLN A 80 -17.25 3.74 8.14
N LEU A 81 -16.61 4.36 7.14
CA LEU A 81 -17.30 5.28 6.23
C LEU A 81 -18.41 4.61 5.40
N ILE A 82 -18.25 3.34 5.04
CA ILE A 82 -19.29 2.57 4.33
C ILE A 82 -20.41 2.22 5.30
N GLU A 83 -20.11 1.74 6.51
CA GLU A 83 -21.09 1.42 7.55
C GLU A 83 -22.00 2.61 7.89
N ASP A 84 -21.43 3.81 7.95
CA ASP A 84 -22.16 5.05 8.24
C ASP A 84 -23.06 5.51 7.08
N LYS A 85 -22.74 5.15 5.83
CA LYS A 85 -23.36 5.72 4.62
C LYS A 85 -24.16 4.74 3.78
N ILE A 86 -23.85 3.45 3.87
CA ILE A 86 -24.36 2.38 3.00
C ILE A 86 -24.68 1.17 3.89
N CYS A 87 -25.75 0.44 3.57
CA CYS A 87 -26.12 -0.76 4.30
C CYS A 87 -24.97 -1.80 4.31
N ILE A 88 -24.60 -2.22 5.53
CA ILE A 88 -23.53 -3.17 5.90
C ILE A 88 -23.53 -4.48 5.11
N SER A 89 -24.66 -4.87 4.50
CA SER A 89 -24.81 -6.14 3.80
C SER A 89 -23.81 -6.37 2.65
N HIS A 90 -23.05 -5.35 2.24
CA HIS A 90 -22.07 -5.43 1.15
C HIS A 90 -20.61 -5.51 1.63
N VAL A 91 -20.35 -5.42 2.94
CA VAL A 91 -18.99 -5.44 3.49
C VAL A 91 -18.67 -6.84 3.99
N VAL A 92 -17.57 -7.43 3.50
CA VAL A 92 -17.04 -8.71 4.00
C VAL A 92 -16.79 -8.58 5.52
N PRO A 93 -17.16 -9.56 6.36
CA PRO A 93 -16.96 -9.48 7.81
C PRO A 93 -15.50 -9.23 8.22
N LEU A 94 -15.28 -8.37 9.21
CA LEU A 94 -13.98 -8.22 9.85
C LEU A 94 -13.84 -9.28 10.93
N LEU A 95 -12.81 -10.11 10.84
CA LEU A 95 -12.55 -11.13 11.86
C LEU A 95 -11.74 -10.57 13.04
N GLY A 96 -10.87 -9.59 12.78
CA GLY A 96 -10.04 -8.95 13.80
C GLY A 96 -9.11 -7.89 13.21
N VAL A 97 -8.57 -7.04 14.09
CA VAL A 97 -7.50 -6.08 13.81
C VAL A 97 -6.45 -6.28 14.89
N HIS A 98 -5.19 -6.46 14.47
CA HIS A 98 -4.08 -6.77 15.36
C HIS A 98 -2.89 -5.87 15.02
N HIS A 99 -2.13 -5.46 16.03
CA HIS A 99 -0.98 -4.58 15.83
C HIS A 99 0.27 -5.37 15.48
N CYS A 100 0.39 -6.59 15.97
CA CYS A 100 1.46 -7.50 15.60
C CYS A 100 0.94 -8.89 15.27
N PHE A 101 1.71 -9.64 14.49
CA PHE A 101 1.35 -11.01 14.06
C PHE A 101 1.14 -11.95 15.26
N ASN A 102 1.89 -11.75 16.34
CA ASN A 102 1.87 -12.62 17.52
C ASN A 102 0.63 -12.44 18.40
N GLU A 103 -0.15 -11.37 18.20
CA GLU A 103 -1.44 -11.15 18.87
C GLU A 103 -2.58 -11.97 18.23
N ILE A 104 -2.36 -12.54 17.05
CA ILE A 104 -3.40 -13.23 16.30
C ILE A 104 -3.63 -14.62 16.90
N ASN A 105 -4.81 -14.84 17.49
CA ASN A 105 -5.23 -16.17 17.89
C ASN A 105 -5.81 -16.93 16.67
N PHE A 106 -4.95 -17.67 15.98
CA PHE A 106 -5.34 -18.41 14.78
C PHE A 106 -6.40 -19.49 15.04
N ASP A 107 -6.51 -20.04 16.25
CA ASP A 107 -7.51 -21.06 16.58
C ASP A 107 -8.94 -20.50 16.53
N GLN A 108 -9.11 -19.20 16.80
CA GLN A 108 -10.42 -18.53 16.75
C GLN A 108 -10.85 -18.14 15.33
N LEU A 109 -9.94 -18.17 14.35
CA LEU A 109 -10.27 -17.85 12.97
C LEU A 109 -11.04 -18.99 12.29
N PRO A 110 -11.85 -18.73 11.25
CA PRO A 110 -12.46 -19.78 10.43
C PRO A 110 -11.41 -20.58 9.63
N GLU A 111 -11.82 -21.71 9.06
CA GLU A 111 -10.97 -22.55 8.16
C GLU A 111 -10.37 -21.79 6.96
N LYS A 112 -11.00 -20.68 6.56
CA LYS A 112 -10.59 -19.86 5.43
C LYS A 112 -10.61 -18.39 5.81
N PHE A 113 -9.50 -17.70 5.62
CA PHE A 113 -9.37 -16.28 5.96
C PHE A 113 -8.35 -15.58 5.07
N VAL A 114 -8.33 -14.25 5.14
CA VAL A 114 -7.32 -13.43 4.46
C VAL A 114 -6.68 -12.51 5.48
N LEU A 115 -5.35 -12.53 5.57
CA LEU A 115 -4.56 -11.55 6.33
C LEU A 115 -4.08 -10.46 5.38
N LYS A 116 -4.23 -9.21 5.79
CA LYS A 116 -3.72 -8.04 5.06
C LYS A 116 -3.21 -7.03 6.07
N CYS A 117 -2.05 -6.40 5.83
CA CYS A 117 -1.72 -5.21 6.61
C CYS A 117 -2.64 -4.07 6.17
N ASN A 118 -2.87 -3.12 7.06
CA ASN A 118 -3.65 -1.94 6.70
C ASN A 118 -2.86 -1.02 5.76
N HIS A 119 -1.56 -0.84 6.04
CA HIS A 119 -0.68 0.13 5.41
C HIS A 119 -0.05 -0.32 4.06
N ASP A 120 -0.27 -1.57 3.65
CA ASP A 120 0.40 -2.16 2.49
C ASP A 120 -0.51 -2.24 1.25
N SER A 121 0.07 -2.68 0.14
CA SER A 121 -0.70 -3.13 -1.03
C SER A 121 0.00 -4.33 -1.67
N GLY A 122 -0.78 -5.32 -2.12
CA GLY A 122 -0.26 -6.50 -2.84
C GLY A 122 0.24 -7.67 -1.98
N SER A 123 0.41 -7.50 -0.67
CA SER A 123 0.95 -8.50 0.27
C SER A 123 -0.11 -9.31 1.03
N ALA A 124 -1.32 -9.41 0.47
CA ALA A 124 -2.40 -10.18 1.09
C ALA A 124 -2.06 -11.68 1.16
N LEU A 125 -2.21 -12.28 2.33
CA LEU A 125 -2.02 -13.71 2.54
C LEU A 125 -3.38 -14.39 2.60
N VAL A 126 -3.63 -15.29 1.65
CA VAL A 126 -4.91 -16.00 1.54
C VAL A 126 -4.77 -17.40 2.12
N CYS A 127 -5.47 -17.68 3.22
CA CYS A 127 -5.62 -19.02 3.78
C CYS A 127 -6.86 -19.69 3.18
N LYS A 128 -6.64 -20.74 2.37
CA LYS A 128 -7.72 -21.58 1.80
C LYS A 128 -7.99 -22.85 2.59
N ASP A 129 -7.03 -23.27 3.40
CA ASP A 129 -7.05 -24.42 4.30
C ASP A 129 -6.03 -24.13 5.40
N LYS A 130 -6.46 -24.13 6.67
CA LYS A 130 -5.62 -23.88 7.83
C LYS A 130 -4.49 -24.89 7.97
N ASN A 131 -4.73 -26.14 7.61
CA ASN A 131 -3.75 -27.23 7.77
C ASN A 131 -2.59 -27.11 6.78
N GLN A 132 -2.79 -26.39 5.68
CA GLN A 132 -1.78 -26.16 4.65
C GLN A 132 -1.20 -24.75 4.70
N PHE A 133 -1.62 -23.93 5.66
CA PHE A 133 -1.18 -22.55 5.77
C PHE A 133 0.20 -22.46 6.41
N ASP A 134 1.15 -21.83 5.72
CA ASP A 134 2.50 -21.61 6.24
C ASP A 134 2.52 -20.37 7.15
N PHE A 135 2.25 -20.59 8.44
CA PHE A 135 2.27 -19.54 9.46
C PHE A 135 3.65 -18.88 9.61
N LYS A 136 4.74 -19.62 9.40
CA LYS A 136 6.10 -19.05 9.50
C LYS A 136 6.40 -18.12 8.35
N LYS A 137 5.97 -18.46 7.13
CA LYS A 137 6.05 -17.54 5.98
C LYS A 137 5.16 -16.33 6.18
N ALA A 138 3.96 -16.52 6.74
CA ALA A 138 3.07 -15.43 7.05
C ALA A 138 3.70 -14.45 8.05
N GLU A 139 4.30 -14.95 9.12
CA GLU A 139 5.02 -14.15 10.12
C GLU A 139 6.15 -13.32 9.48
N ARG A 140 7.01 -13.96 8.67
CA ARG A 140 8.10 -13.26 7.97
C ARG A 140 7.59 -12.13 7.09
N ASN A 141 6.59 -12.41 6.25
CA ASN A 141 6.03 -11.42 5.33
C ASN A 141 5.35 -10.24 6.05
N GLN A 142 4.82 -10.46 7.25
CA GLN A 142 4.13 -9.44 8.04
C GLN A 142 5.11 -8.63 8.92
N MET A 143 6.32 -9.15 9.14
CA MET A 143 7.38 -8.49 9.91
C MET A 143 8.49 -7.87 9.05
N GLU A 144 8.55 -8.18 7.75
CA GLU A 144 9.52 -7.55 6.84
C GLU A 144 9.24 -6.03 6.74
N PRO A 145 10.25 -5.17 6.96
CA PRO A 145 10.11 -3.76 6.67
C PRO A 145 9.81 -3.60 5.17
N ILE A 146 8.91 -2.67 4.83
CA ILE A 146 8.58 -2.35 3.44
C ILE A 146 9.87 -1.95 2.73
N THR A 147 10.50 -2.87 2.02
CA THR A 147 11.54 -2.56 1.07
C THR A 147 10.80 -2.05 -0.16
N ASP A 148 10.92 -0.75 -0.43
CA ASP A 148 10.52 -0.17 -1.71
C ASP A 148 11.40 -0.78 -2.82
N GLU A 149 11.16 -2.03 -3.21
CA GLU A 149 11.73 -2.57 -4.44
C GLU A 149 11.17 -1.79 -5.64
N PRO A 150 12.02 -1.41 -6.60
CA PRO A 150 11.59 -0.61 -7.73
C PRO A 150 10.71 -1.44 -8.67
N VAL A 151 9.44 -1.03 -8.85
CA VAL A 151 8.49 -1.55 -9.85
C VAL A 151 8.57 -0.83 -11.21
#